data_AF-A0A392N4J0-F1
#
_entry.id   AF-A0A392N4J0-F1
#
_cell.length_a   1.000
_cell.length_b   1.000
_cell.length_c   1.000
_cell.angle_alpha   90.00
_cell.angle_beta   90.00
_cell.angle_gamma   90.00
#
_symmetry.space_group_name_H-M   'P 1'
#
loop_
_entity.id
_entity.type
_entity.pdbx_description
1 polymer ?
#
loop_
_entity_poly.entity_id
_entity_poly.type
_entity_poly.pdbx_seq_one_letter_code
_entity_poly.pdbx_strand_id
1 'polypeptide(L)'
;AMIKSTSRLTDSLLPKDEPKLATPLLLLLAQHRSLVLVNAEAPYIKMVSEQFDRCHGTLLQYVDFLGSAVTPRSNYAILIPSLDDLIHLYHLDPEVAFLIYRPVMRLFKSQRTPDVCWPLDDKNAASDPSTKFESDPADYSDSMVLDIGSNKNPIRL
;
A
#
# COMPACT_ATOMS: atom_id res chain seq x y z
N ALA A 1 -20.15 8.10 -20.88
CA ALA A 1 -20.82 7.08 -20.05
C ALA A 1 -19.97 6.68 -18.83
N MET A 2 -18.71 6.27 -19.02
CA MET A 2 -17.87 5.72 -17.92
C MET A 2 -17.57 6.69 -16.76
N ILE A 3 -17.38 7.99 -17.04
CA ILE A 3 -17.14 8.99 -15.99
C ILE A 3 -18.36 9.12 -15.07
N LYS A 4 -19.57 9.06 -15.65
CA LYS A 4 -20.85 9.12 -14.91
C LYS A 4 -21.11 7.85 -14.09
N SER A 5 -20.70 6.68 -14.56
CA SER A 5 -20.82 5.46 -13.76
C SER A 5 -19.81 5.43 -12.62
N THR A 6 -18.58 5.87 -12.87
CA THR A 6 -17.51 6.00 -11.87
C THR A 6 -17.96 6.93 -10.75
N SER A 7 -18.46 8.13 -11.07
CA SER A 7 -18.94 9.08 -10.06
C SER A 7 -20.07 8.51 -9.20
N ARG A 8 -21.02 7.79 -9.82
CA ARG A 8 -22.10 7.14 -9.07
C ARG A 8 -21.59 6.06 -8.11
N LEU A 9 -20.58 5.29 -8.52
CA LEU A 9 -19.96 4.28 -7.67
C LEU A 9 -19.19 4.94 -6.52
N THR A 10 -18.43 6.00 -6.80
CA THR A 10 -17.73 6.75 -5.74
C THR A 10 -18.70 7.36 -4.74
N ASP A 11 -19.80 7.94 -5.21
CA ASP A 11 -20.83 8.54 -4.35
C ASP A 11 -21.51 7.47 -3.46
N SER A 12 -21.67 6.26 -3.98
CA SER A 12 -22.25 5.13 -3.23
C SER A 12 -21.28 4.56 -2.18
N LEU A 13 -19.97 4.59 -2.47
CA LEU A 13 -18.93 4.06 -1.57
C LEU A 13 -18.48 5.07 -0.51
N LEU A 14 -18.52 6.35 -0.85
CA LEU A 14 -18.08 7.48 -0.02
C LEU A 14 -19.23 8.48 0.16
N PRO A 15 -20.37 8.05 0.74
CA PRO A 15 -21.45 8.97 1.06
C PRO A 15 -20.94 10.06 2.01
N LYS A 16 -21.58 11.24 1.96
CA LYS A 16 -21.26 12.36 2.85
C LYS A 16 -21.59 12.03 4.30
N ASP A 17 -22.64 11.24 4.50
CA ASP A 17 -23.10 10.74 5.79
C ASP A 17 -22.44 9.39 6.09
N GLU A 18 -22.13 9.14 7.37
CA GLU A 18 -21.65 7.82 7.80
C GLU A 18 -22.80 6.79 7.77
N PRO A 19 -22.52 5.50 7.49
CA PRO A 19 -21.20 4.89 7.37
C PRO A 19 -20.62 4.89 5.94
N LYS A 20 -19.30 5.17 5.82
CA LYS A 20 -18.57 4.98 4.55
C LYS A 20 -18.36 3.50 4.24
N LEU A 21 -18.76 3.06 3.04
CA LEU A 21 -18.67 1.66 2.62
C LEU A 21 -17.32 1.30 1.99
N ALA A 22 -16.55 2.29 1.52
CA ALA A 22 -15.31 2.05 0.79
C ALA A 22 -14.29 1.19 1.57
N THR A 23 -14.03 1.57 2.82
CA THR A 23 -13.06 0.87 3.68
C THR A 23 -13.53 -0.52 4.09
N PRO A 24 -14.77 -0.71 4.59
CA PRO A 24 -15.30 -2.05 4.86
C PRO A 24 -15.25 -2.99 3.65
N LEU A 25 -15.60 -2.48 2.46
CA LEU A 25 -15.54 -3.29 1.23
C LEU A 25 -14.10 -3.70 0.87
N LEU A 26 -13.15 -2.78 1.02
CA LEU A 26 -11.72 -3.06 0.81
C LEU A 26 -11.23 -4.17 1.74
N LEU A 27 -11.51 -4.03 3.03
CA LEU A 27 -11.11 -5.00 4.06
C LEU A 27 -11.74 -6.36 3.81
N LEU A 28 -13.02 -6.39 3.43
CA LEU A 28 -13.71 -7.63 3.12
C LEU A 28 -13.10 -8.35 1.91
N LEU A 29 -12.76 -7.63 0.83
CA LEU A 29 -12.08 -8.22 -0.34
C LEU A 29 -10.71 -8.79 0.05
N ALA A 30 -9.96 -8.07 0.89
CA ALA A 30 -8.65 -8.49 1.36
C ALA A 30 -8.73 -9.75 2.24
N GLN A 31 -9.68 -9.80 3.18
CA GLN A 31 -9.88 -10.96 4.06
C GLN A 31 -10.45 -12.17 3.29
N HIS A 32 -11.37 -11.94 2.35
CA HIS A 32 -12.01 -13.02 1.60
C HIS A 32 -11.00 -13.81 0.75
N ARG A 33 -9.95 -13.14 0.24
CA ARG A 33 -8.82 -13.82 -0.43
C ARG A 33 -8.24 -14.94 0.44
N SER A 34 -7.98 -14.68 1.72
CA SER A 34 -7.39 -15.67 2.63
C SER A 34 -8.45 -16.65 3.17
N LEU A 35 -9.68 -16.20 3.39
CA LEU A 35 -10.79 -17.04 3.86
C LEU A 35 -11.10 -18.20 2.91
N VAL A 36 -11.04 -17.97 1.60
CA VAL A 36 -11.30 -19.00 0.57
C VAL A 36 -10.39 -20.23 0.74
N LEU A 37 -9.17 -20.06 1.26
CA LEU A 37 -8.24 -21.16 1.53
C LEU A 37 -8.60 -21.95 2.80
N VAL A 38 -9.14 -21.28 3.82
CA VAL A 38 -9.36 -21.85 5.16
C VAL A 38 -10.75 -22.48 5.29
N ASN A 39 -11.78 -21.88 4.69
CA ASN A 39 -13.17 -22.34 4.77
C ASN A 39 -13.49 -23.47 3.78
N ALA A 40 -12.48 -23.91 3.03
CA ALA A 40 -12.60 -24.97 2.06
C ALA A 40 -12.54 -26.33 2.77
N GLU A 41 -13.70 -26.95 3.04
CA GLU A 41 -13.82 -28.43 3.08
C GLU A 41 -13.61 -29.01 1.65
N ALA A 42 -12.72 -28.44 0.84
CA ALA A 42 -12.81 -28.51 -0.60
C ALA A 42 -12.11 -29.76 -1.18
N PRO A 43 -12.83 -30.60 -1.93
CA PRO A 43 -12.24 -31.71 -2.67
C PRO A 43 -11.47 -31.28 -3.94
N TYR A 44 -11.52 -30.00 -4.33
CA TYR A 44 -11.04 -29.52 -5.65
C TYR A 44 -10.18 -28.25 -5.57
N ILE A 45 -8.86 -28.44 -5.43
CA ILE A 45 -7.84 -27.38 -5.35
C ILE A 45 -7.94 -26.33 -6.47
N LYS A 46 -8.30 -26.74 -7.69
CA LYS A 46 -8.42 -25.86 -8.86
C LYS A 46 -9.49 -24.78 -8.69
N MET A 47 -10.61 -25.13 -8.05
CA MET A 47 -11.70 -24.18 -7.81
C MET A 47 -11.30 -23.15 -6.74
N VAL A 48 -10.65 -23.62 -5.67
CA VAL A 48 -10.18 -22.76 -4.58
C VAL A 48 -9.10 -21.78 -5.09
N SER A 49 -8.15 -22.25 -5.89
CA SER A 49 -7.12 -21.40 -6.49
C SER A 49 -7.72 -20.34 -7.42
N GLU A 50 -8.71 -20.69 -8.25
CA GLU A 50 -9.39 -19.74 -9.13
C GLU A 50 -10.14 -18.66 -8.34
N GLN A 51 -10.79 -19.02 -7.23
CA GLN A 51 -11.47 -18.06 -6.35
C GLN A 51 -10.48 -17.14 -5.65
N PHE A 52 -9.36 -17.68 -5.17
CA PHE A 52 -8.26 -16.89 -4.60
C PHE A 52 -7.74 -15.84 -5.60
N ASP A 53 -7.44 -16.27 -6.83
CA ASP A 53 -6.93 -15.40 -7.89
C ASP A 53 -7.93 -14.30 -8.27
N ARG A 54 -9.22 -14.64 -8.35
CA ARG A 54 -10.29 -13.67 -8.61
C ARG A 54 -10.43 -12.64 -7.50
N CYS A 55 -10.36 -13.06 -6.24
CA CYS A 55 -10.39 -12.13 -5.11
C CYS A 55 -9.19 -11.18 -5.15
N HIS A 56 -7.99 -11.71 -5.40
CA HIS A 56 -6.78 -10.89 -5.50
C HIS A 56 -6.84 -9.90 -6.65
N GLY A 57 -7.28 -10.31 -7.84
CA GLY A 57 -7.48 -9.42 -8.98
C GLY A 57 -8.52 -8.32 -8.71
N THR A 58 -9.62 -8.67 -8.05
CA THR A 58 -10.66 -7.70 -7.66
C THR A 58 -10.12 -6.69 -6.64
N LEU A 59 -9.32 -7.14 -5.67
CA LEU A 59 -8.67 -6.27 -4.69
C LEU A 59 -7.74 -5.25 -5.38
N LEU A 60 -6.90 -5.70 -6.31
CA LEU A 60 -6.01 -4.83 -7.09
C LEU A 60 -6.79 -3.75 -7.84
N GLN A 61 -7.84 -4.16 -8.56
CA GLN A 61 -8.72 -3.23 -9.29
C GLN A 61 -9.38 -2.24 -8.35
N TYR A 62 -9.80 -2.68 -7.16
CA TYR A 62 -10.47 -1.83 -6.19
C TYR A 62 -9.52 -0.80 -5.57
N VAL A 63 -8.28 -1.19 -5.24
CA VAL A 63 -7.24 -0.27 -4.75
C VAL A 63 -6.91 0.80 -5.80
N ASP A 64 -6.76 0.42 -7.07
CA ASP A 64 -6.49 1.36 -8.16
C ASP A 64 -7.68 2.30 -8.42
N PHE A 65 -8.91 1.76 -8.38
CA PHE A 65 -10.12 2.55 -8.44
C PHE A 65 -10.17 3.58 -7.30
N LEU A 66 -9.99 3.17 -6.04
CA LEU A 66 -10.02 4.10 -4.91
C LEU A 66 -8.92 5.16 -5.00
N GLY A 67 -7.72 4.78 -5.44
CA GLY A 67 -6.59 5.70 -5.61
C GLY A 67 -6.79 6.76 -6.70
N SER A 68 -7.68 6.52 -7.66
CA SER A 68 -8.05 7.47 -8.72
C SER A 68 -9.37 8.20 -8.45
N ALA A 69 -10.31 7.56 -7.76
CA ALA A 69 -11.60 8.10 -7.36
C ALA A 69 -11.50 9.14 -6.24
N VAL A 70 -10.62 8.92 -5.27
CA VAL A 70 -10.50 9.77 -4.09
C VAL A 70 -9.62 10.97 -4.41
N THR A 71 -10.25 12.14 -4.53
CA THR A 71 -9.56 13.40 -4.83
C THR A 71 -9.72 14.37 -3.65
N PRO A 72 -8.64 15.07 -3.23
CA PRO A 72 -7.24 14.92 -3.65
C PRO A 72 -6.63 13.56 -3.26
N ARG A 73 -5.54 13.15 -3.92
CA ARG A 73 -4.89 11.84 -3.66
C ARG A 73 -4.51 11.62 -2.20
N SER A 74 -4.19 12.68 -1.46
CA SER A 74 -3.91 12.63 -0.02
C SER A 74 -5.09 12.11 0.80
N ASN A 75 -6.33 12.27 0.33
CA ASN A 75 -7.51 11.77 1.02
C ASN A 75 -7.57 10.23 1.03
N TYR A 76 -6.87 9.55 0.12
CA TYR A 76 -6.74 8.09 0.17
C TYR A 76 -6.05 7.67 1.48
N ALA A 77 -4.99 8.35 1.90
CA ALA A 77 -4.29 8.07 3.15
C ALA A 77 -5.15 8.31 4.40
N ILE A 78 -6.19 9.13 4.29
CA ILE A 78 -7.17 9.40 5.37
C ILE A 78 -8.27 8.33 5.38
N LEU A 79 -8.59 7.78 4.21
CA LEU A 79 -9.66 6.78 4.04
C LEU A 79 -9.25 5.40 4.56
N ILE A 80 -7.99 5.03 4.33
CA ILE A 80 -7.47 3.71 4.69
C ILE A 80 -7.02 3.70 6.15
N PRO A 81 -7.26 2.60 6.91
CA PRO A 81 -6.70 2.41 8.24
C PRO A 81 -5.17 2.50 8.25
N SER A 82 -4.58 2.67 9.43
CA SER A 82 -3.11 2.66 9.52
C SER A 82 -2.54 1.31 9.05
N LEU A 83 -1.29 1.31 8.59
CA LEU A 83 -0.63 0.06 8.20
C LEU A 83 -0.58 -0.95 9.35
N ASP A 84 -0.38 -0.43 10.58
CA ASP A 84 -0.42 -1.22 11.80
C ASP A 84 -1.79 -1.86 12.04
N ASP A 85 -2.87 -1.08 11.91
CA ASP A 85 -4.24 -1.61 12.04
C ASP A 85 -4.56 -2.66 10.97
N LEU A 86 -4.13 -2.44 9.72
CA LEU A 86 -4.36 -3.40 8.64
C LEU A 86 -3.77 -4.78 8.99
N ILE A 87 -2.59 -4.82 9.59
CA ILE A 87 -1.89 -6.07 9.94
C ILE A 87 -2.41 -6.63 11.27
N HIS A 88 -2.49 -5.81 12.31
CA HIS A 88 -2.70 -6.28 13.68
C HIS A 88 -4.18 -6.28 14.10
N LEU A 89 -4.98 -5.32 13.65
CA LEU A 89 -6.41 -5.23 13.99
C LEU A 89 -7.28 -5.98 12.98
N TYR A 90 -6.96 -5.87 11.69
CA TYR A 90 -7.72 -6.50 10.61
C TYR A 90 -7.13 -7.81 10.10
N HIS A 91 -5.99 -8.23 10.66
CA HIS A 91 -5.33 -9.51 10.40
C HIS A 91 -5.06 -9.77 8.90
N LEU A 92 -4.69 -8.72 8.17
CA LEU A 92 -4.25 -8.88 6.78
C LEU A 92 -2.81 -9.38 6.74
N ASP A 93 -2.52 -10.25 5.76
CA ASP A 93 -1.14 -10.61 5.44
C ASP A 93 -0.33 -9.33 5.16
N PRO A 94 0.91 -9.20 5.65
CA PRO A 94 1.72 -8.00 5.41
C PRO A 94 1.82 -7.62 3.93
N GLU A 95 1.98 -8.60 3.04
CA GLU A 95 2.00 -8.38 1.59
C GLU A 95 0.74 -7.65 1.09
N VAL A 96 -0.43 -8.04 1.59
CA VAL A 96 -1.72 -7.45 1.21
C VAL A 96 -1.89 -6.06 1.82
N ALA A 97 -1.47 -5.88 3.08
CA ALA A 97 -1.47 -4.58 3.73
C ALA A 97 -0.59 -3.58 2.97
N PHE A 98 0.62 -3.98 2.56
CA PHE A 98 1.50 -3.15 1.74
C PHE A 98 0.94 -2.88 0.34
N LEU A 99 0.28 -3.85 -0.30
CA LEU A 99 -0.41 -3.65 -1.58
C LEU A 99 -1.44 -2.52 -1.46
N ILE A 100 -2.25 -2.55 -0.41
CA ILE A 100 -3.24 -1.50 -0.11
C ILE A 100 -2.54 -0.17 0.18
N TYR A 101 -1.42 -0.18 0.89
CA TYR A 101 -0.70 1.04 1.29
C TYR A 101 0.18 1.66 0.19
N ARG A 102 0.44 0.94 -0.92
CA ARG A 102 1.26 1.44 -2.04
C ARG A 102 0.89 2.85 -2.54
N PRO A 103 -0.39 3.24 -2.70
CA PRO A 103 -0.75 4.60 -3.08
C PRO A 103 -0.32 5.64 -2.04
N VAL A 104 -0.40 5.31 -0.75
CA VAL A 104 0.07 6.17 0.35
C VAL A 104 1.59 6.30 0.31
N MET A 105 2.31 5.20 0.13
CA MET A 105 3.78 5.20 0.02
C MET A 105 4.29 6.10 -1.11
N ARG A 106 3.56 6.16 -2.23
CA ARG A 106 3.88 7.03 -3.38
C ARG A 106 3.71 8.52 -3.11
N LEU A 107 3.02 8.90 -2.03
CA LEU A 107 2.86 10.30 -1.65
C LEU A 107 4.10 10.81 -0.88
N PHE A 108 4.91 9.92 -0.29
CA PHE A 108 6.16 10.32 0.35
C PHE A 108 7.15 10.75 -0.75
N LYS A 109 7.78 11.90 -0.54
CA LYS A 109 8.86 12.36 -1.40
C LYS A 109 10.16 11.95 -0.74
N SER A 110 10.96 11.11 -1.41
CA SER A 110 12.34 10.89 -1.00
C SER A 110 13.10 12.20 -1.19
N GLN A 111 13.67 12.71 -0.11
CA GLN A 111 14.67 13.76 -0.19
C GLN A 111 15.94 13.08 -0.71
N ARG A 112 16.04 12.95 -2.04
CA ARG A 112 17.19 12.31 -2.69
C ARG A 112 18.47 13.00 -2.21
N THR A 113 19.24 12.33 -1.36
CA THR A 113 20.67 12.57 -1.29
C THR A 113 21.26 11.95 -2.56
N PRO A 114 22.08 12.68 -3.33
CA PRO A 114 22.59 12.20 -4.61
C PRO A 114 23.59 11.03 -4.50
N ASP A 115 23.92 10.56 -3.28
CA ASP A 115 25.10 9.70 -3.05
C ASP A 115 24.80 8.24 -2.67
N VAL A 116 23.56 7.76 -2.83
CA VAL A 116 23.28 6.32 -2.67
C VAL A 116 23.65 5.58 -3.96
N CYS A 117 24.94 5.29 -4.11
CA CYS A 117 25.47 4.35 -5.09
C CYS A 117 25.08 2.92 -4.63
N TRP A 118 24.36 2.16 -5.47
CA TRP A 118 24.09 0.76 -5.14
C TRP A 118 25.41 -0.02 -5.25
N PRO A 119 25.72 -0.98 -4.35
CA PRO A 119 26.99 -1.73 -4.36
C PRO A 119 27.25 -2.55 -5.63
N LEU A 120 26.31 -2.56 -6.59
CA LEU A 120 26.40 -3.23 -7.89
C LEU A 120 26.80 -2.29 -9.04
N ASP A 121 26.96 -0.98 -8.79
CA ASP A 121 27.37 -0.01 -9.81
C ASP A 121 28.88 -0.02 -10.12
N ASP A 122 29.64 -0.95 -9.52
CA ASP A 122 31.05 -1.18 -9.86
C ASP A 122 31.19 -1.87 -11.22
N LYS A 123 31.14 -1.07 -12.29
CA LYS A 123 31.68 -1.47 -13.58
C LYS A 123 33.03 -0.80 -13.85
N ASN A 124 34.06 -1.62 -13.61
CA ASN A 124 35.41 -1.64 -14.18
C ASN A 124 36.54 -1.19 -13.25
N ALA A 125 37.15 -2.19 -12.61
CA ALA A 125 38.42 -2.11 -11.92
C ALA A 125 39.56 -1.65 -12.84
N ALA A 126 40.25 -0.60 -12.43
CA ALA A 126 41.66 -0.38 -12.74
C ALA A 126 42.34 0.19 -11.48
N SER A 127 43.02 -0.72 -10.77
CA SER A 127 44.17 -0.55 -9.86
C SER A 127 44.46 0.84 -9.26
N ASP A 128 44.41 0.96 -7.93
CA ASP A 128 45.60 1.26 -7.11
C ASP A 128 45.31 1.07 -5.59
N PRO A 129 46.26 0.54 -4.78
CA PRO A 129 46.04 0.26 -3.36
C PRO A 129 46.63 1.37 -2.47
N SER A 130 45.79 2.11 -1.74
CA SER A 130 46.27 2.81 -0.53
C SER A 130 45.16 3.04 0.51
N THR A 131 45.32 2.34 1.64
CA THR A 131 45.24 2.85 3.02
C THR A 131 43.90 3.38 3.58
N LYS A 132 43.30 2.55 4.47
CA LYS A 132 42.59 2.82 5.76
C LYS A 132 41.63 4.03 5.83
N PHE A 133 40.41 3.92 6.36
CA PHE A 133 40.10 3.68 7.78
C PHE A 133 38.59 3.48 7.96
N GLU A 134 38.23 2.74 9.01
CA GLU A 134 36.86 2.50 9.50
C GLU A 134 36.10 3.79 9.83
N SER A 135 34.79 3.76 9.60
CA SER A 135 33.82 4.54 10.37
C SER A 135 32.47 3.83 10.36
N ASP A 136 32.06 3.39 11.55
CA ASP A 136 30.75 2.82 11.91
C ASP A 136 29.61 3.86 11.84
N PRO A 137 28.33 3.43 11.87
CA PRO A 137 27.22 4.10 11.20
C PRO A 137 26.64 5.24 12.04
N ALA A 138 26.49 6.42 11.42
CA ALA A 138 25.65 7.47 12.00
C ALA A 138 24.18 7.15 11.69
N ASP A 139 23.37 7.10 12.75
CA ASP A 139 21.92 6.98 12.75
C ASP A 139 21.26 7.93 11.73
N TYR A 140 21.00 7.44 10.53
CA TYR A 140 20.19 8.14 9.53
C TYR A 140 18.77 7.60 9.61
N SER A 141 18.03 8.07 10.62
CA SER A 141 16.58 7.94 10.64
C SER A 141 16.01 8.88 9.58
N ASP A 142 16.02 8.44 8.31
CA ASP A 142 15.32 9.11 7.21
C ASP A 142 13.81 9.07 7.50
N SER A 143 13.32 10.04 8.27
CA SER A 143 11.91 10.07 8.64
C SER A 143 11.09 10.43 7.41
N MET A 144 10.49 9.43 6.76
CA MET A 144 9.50 9.65 5.72
C MET A 144 8.23 10.17 6.38
N VAL A 145 8.02 11.49 6.31
CA VAL A 145 6.84 12.16 6.87
C VAL A 145 5.92 12.62 5.74
N LEU A 146 4.65 12.21 5.79
CA LEU A 146 3.62 12.73 4.89
C LEU A 146 2.91 13.90 5.56
N ASP A 147 3.05 15.11 4.98
CA ASP A 147 2.26 16.27 5.40
C ASP A 147 0.85 16.19 4.81
N ILE A 148 -0.11 15.79 5.66
CA ILE A 148 -1.54 15.70 5.34
C ILE A 148 -2.18 17.03 5.78
N GLY A 149 -1.73 18.14 5.20
CA GLY A 149 -2.31 19.48 5.28
C GLY A 149 -2.92 19.92 6.62
N SER A 150 -2.20 20.78 7.35
CA SER A 150 -2.60 21.69 8.46
C SER A 150 -3.56 21.26 9.58
N ASN A 151 -4.23 20.10 9.57
CA ASN A 151 -5.22 19.79 10.62
C ASN A 151 -5.23 18.32 11.07
N LYS A 152 -4.22 17.51 10.73
CA LYS A 152 -4.15 16.08 11.11
C LYS A 152 -2.72 15.63 11.39
N ASN A 153 -2.59 14.63 12.25
CA ASN A 153 -1.30 14.06 12.64
C ASN A 153 -0.56 13.50 11.41
N PRO A 154 0.76 13.73 11.29
CA PRO A 154 1.55 13.20 10.19
C PRO A 154 1.60 11.67 10.25
N ILE A 155 1.45 11.01 9.09
CA ILE A 155 1.72 9.57 8.96
C ILE A 155 3.23 9.39 8.86
N ARG A 156 3.78 8.55 9.74
CA ARG A 156 5.17 8.11 9.74
C ARG A 156 5.19 6.62 9.41
N LEU A 157 6.08 6.25 8.50
CA LEU A 157 6.44 4.85 8.24
C LEU A 157 7.68 4.48 9.03
#